data_AF-A0A2E8NAC1-F1
#
_entry.id   AF-A0A2E8NAC1-F1
#
_cell.length_a   1.000
_cell.length_b   1.000
_cell.length_c   1.000
_cell.angle_alpha   90.00
_cell.angle_beta   90.00
_cell.angle_gamma   90.00
#
_symmetry.space_group_name_H-M   'P 1'
#
loop_
_entity.id
_entity.type
_entity.pdbx_description
1 polymer ?
#
loop_
_entity_poly.entity_id
_entity_poly.type
_entity_poly.pdbx_seq_one_letter_code
_entity_poly.pdbx_strand_id
1 'polypeptide(L)'
;MTIETCETLTPMNGHYQLCPDGVDGPTSRSYWVVEGRLAAGAYPSESGYTGSGPIPEPLEQLLDAGIGVFINLTQDYPGGTDHHLTRYDSGVEGRGEVVRYPIVDGALPEGGVDEMALILNRIDAALDDGQNVYVHCWGGSGRTGAVVGCWLRRHGQFAADEVLEGLQELRAAGDREGGWKPTPDNSDQAEFIVGWSEPVTGPGKATLDRAVGAVLGSAAGDALGAGYEFTNPESDREITMKGGGGFDWAPGEWTDDTQMAVAILDVIATGHSDLDAIASNFLAWYEAGPADVGNQTRSVLGSAVIPEDLAVVAVAFMDANPEAAGNGALMRTGPVALAALDDRTEIARLAASIASLTHAHPDSVAACVLWSLAIQQAITTDGPDQAFDWETAVRNGLEHVPEDRRQRWDEIITEAVTGPPGMFNPNGWVITAFQAALSAIINTPVPAEQPSDHLRDALVAAVRIGHDTDTVAAIAGALLGARWGAGAIPDEWNTLIHGDRLRDSEPVTGTELEQLARRAVNA
;
A
#
# COMPACT_ATOMS: atom_id res chain seq x y z
N MET A 1 -15.95 2.83 -44.39
CA MET A 1 -16.62 2.32 -43.19
C MET A 1 -15.68 2.65 -42.05
N THR A 2 -15.91 3.82 -41.49
CA THR A 2 -15.11 4.43 -40.43
C THR A 2 -15.47 3.74 -39.13
N ILE A 3 -14.46 3.21 -38.44
CA ILE A 3 -14.57 2.74 -37.07
C ILE A 3 -14.47 4.01 -36.22
N GLU A 4 -15.58 4.43 -35.62
CA GLU A 4 -15.56 5.48 -34.61
C GLU A 4 -14.87 4.91 -33.37
N THR A 5 -13.71 5.48 -33.07
CA THR A 5 -12.96 5.26 -31.83
C THR A 5 -13.78 5.81 -30.66
N CYS A 6 -14.05 4.94 -29.69
CA CYS A 6 -14.58 5.30 -28.39
C CYS A 6 -13.67 6.37 -27.77
N GLU A 7 -14.19 7.58 -27.60
CA GLU A 7 -13.50 8.65 -26.88
C GLU A 7 -13.34 8.22 -25.42
N THR A 8 -12.11 7.93 -25.01
CA THR A 8 -11.73 7.84 -23.61
C THR A 8 -12.02 9.19 -22.95
N LEU A 9 -13.13 9.29 -22.24
CA LEU A 9 -13.44 10.41 -21.36
C LEU A 9 -12.35 10.48 -20.29
N THR A 10 -11.45 11.45 -20.44
CA THR A 10 -10.52 11.88 -19.41
C THR A 10 -11.34 12.39 -18.22
N PRO A 11 -11.00 12.07 -16.96
CA PRO A 11 -11.68 12.65 -15.81
C PRO A 11 -11.41 14.16 -15.80
N MET A 12 -12.38 14.96 -16.23
CA MET A 12 -12.35 16.40 -16.03
C MET A 12 -12.66 16.67 -14.54
N ASN A 13 -11.67 17.16 -13.81
CA ASN A 13 -11.82 17.90 -12.55
C ASN A 13 -12.48 17.16 -11.35
N GLY A 14 -12.08 15.93 -11.03
CA GLY A 14 -12.30 15.36 -9.69
C GLY A 14 -13.75 15.27 -9.21
N HIS A 15 -14.72 15.33 -10.11
CA HIS A 15 -16.15 15.18 -9.82
C HIS A 15 -16.73 14.12 -10.76
N TYR A 16 -17.20 13.02 -10.18
CA TYR A 16 -17.99 12.03 -10.91
C TYR A 16 -19.28 12.67 -11.44
N GLN A 17 -19.57 12.50 -12.73
CA GLN A 17 -20.85 12.93 -13.28
C GLN A 17 -21.88 11.82 -13.08
N LEU A 18 -22.99 12.12 -12.41
CA LEU A 18 -24.06 11.15 -12.20
C LEU A 18 -24.69 10.72 -13.52
N CYS A 19 -25.16 9.48 -13.54
CA CYS A 19 -25.85 8.91 -14.70
C CYS A 19 -27.11 9.72 -15.04
N PRO A 20 -27.31 10.12 -16.31
CA PRO A 20 -28.50 10.85 -16.71
C PRO A 20 -29.76 9.98 -16.71
N ASP A 21 -30.92 10.64 -16.67
CA ASP A 21 -32.22 9.97 -16.78
C ASP A 21 -32.35 9.18 -18.09
N GLY A 22 -33.04 8.04 -18.01
CA GLY A 22 -33.37 7.21 -19.17
C GLY A 22 -32.26 6.24 -19.60
N VAL A 23 -31.21 6.10 -18.80
CA VAL A 23 -30.19 5.06 -18.97
C VAL A 23 -30.51 3.88 -18.07
N ASP A 24 -30.80 2.73 -18.69
CA ASP A 24 -31.03 1.48 -17.97
C ASP A 24 -29.73 0.99 -17.30
N GLY A 25 -29.85 0.35 -16.14
CA GLY A 25 -28.71 -0.34 -15.53
C GLY A 25 -28.29 -1.60 -16.30
N PRO A 26 -27.13 -2.20 -15.95
CA PRO A 26 -26.60 -3.40 -16.63
C PRO A 26 -27.57 -4.58 -16.68
N THR A 27 -28.35 -4.75 -15.61
CA THR A 27 -29.39 -5.77 -15.46
C THR A 27 -30.76 -5.11 -15.29
N SER A 28 -31.85 -5.87 -15.43
CA SER A 28 -33.21 -5.37 -15.16
C SER A 28 -33.45 -4.97 -13.70
N ARG A 29 -32.55 -5.36 -12.78
CA ARG A 29 -32.63 -5.10 -11.34
C ARG A 29 -31.44 -4.30 -10.80
N SER A 30 -30.88 -3.42 -11.62
CA SER A 30 -29.75 -2.56 -11.29
C SER A 30 -29.88 -1.20 -11.97
N TYR A 31 -29.09 -0.23 -11.52
CA TYR A 31 -29.01 1.11 -12.08
C TYR A 31 -27.57 1.61 -12.07
N TRP A 32 -27.25 2.56 -12.94
CA TRP A 32 -25.97 3.27 -12.89
C TRP A 32 -26.08 4.45 -11.92
N VAL A 33 -25.10 4.59 -11.04
CA VAL A 33 -24.85 5.81 -10.24
C VAL A 33 -23.99 6.76 -11.06
N VAL A 34 -22.91 6.22 -11.66
CA VAL A 34 -22.04 6.89 -12.64
C VAL A 34 -22.02 6.02 -13.87
N GLU A 35 -22.48 6.56 -15.00
CA GLU A 35 -22.64 5.80 -16.24
C GLU A 35 -21.35 5.07 -16.63
N GLY A 36 -21.43 3.74 -16.78
CA GLY A 36 -20.32 2.90 -17.18
C GLY A 36 -19.19 2.76 -16.15
N ARG A 37 -19.32 3.32 -14.93
CA ARG A 37 -18.26 3.28 -13.89
C ARG A 37 -18.73 2.69 -12.56
N LEU A 38 -19.87 3.14 -12.03
CA LEU A 38 -20.41 2.70 -10.75
C LEU A 38 -21.87 2.31 -10.92
N ALA A 39 -22.18 1.02 -10.79
CA ALA A 39 -23.54 0.50 -10.79
C ALA A 39 -23.93 0.00 -9.39
N ALA A 40 -25.23 -0.04 -9.13
CA ALA A 40 -25.76 -0.63 -7.91
C ALA A 40 -27.03 -1.43 -8.22
N GLY A 41 -27.33 -2.47 -7.42
CA GLY A 41 -28.51 -3.27 -7.70
C GLY A 41 -28.65 -4.54 -6.86
N ALA A 42 -29.46 -5.45 -7.39
CA ALA A 42 -29.77 -6.72 -6.78
C ALA A 42 -28.64 -7.75 -6.87
N TYR A 43 -28.75 -8.78 -6.04
CA TYR A 43 -27.80 -9.88 -6.01
C TYR A 43 -27.69 -10.56 -7.39
N PRO A 44 -26.48 -10.73 -7.95
CA PRO A 44 -26.30 -11.09 -9.35
C PRO A 44 -26.38 -12.59 -9.63
N SER A 45 -26.97 -13.37 -8.72
CA SER A 45 -27.00 -14.84 -8.80
C SER A 45 -28.43 -15.38 -8.81
N GLU A 46 -28.55 -16.65 -9.23
CA GLU A 46 -29.82 -17.36 -9.34
C GLU A 46 -29.85 -18.59 -8.44
N SER A 47 -31.06 -19.00 -8.06
CA SER A 47 -31.25 -20.21 -7.25
C SER A 47 -30.80 -21.46 -8.01
N GLY A 48 -29.84 -22.18 -7.44
CA GLY A 48 -29.35 -23.44 -8.01
C GLY A 48 -28.07 -23.34 -8.84
N TYR A 49 -27.44 -22.16 -8.95
CA TYR A 49 -26.05 -22.10 -9.39
C TYR A 49 -25.16 -22.90 -8.41
N THR A 50 -24.21 -23.68 -8.91
CA THR A 50 -23.37 -24.54 -8.04
C THR A 50 -21.91 -24.13 -8.04
N GLY A 51 -21.60 -23.02 -8.72
CA GLY A 51 -20.25 -22.65 -9.11
C GLY A 51 -19.69 -23.46 -10.29
N SER A 52 -20.46 -24.41 -10.81
CA SER A 52 -20.13 -25.18 -12.00
C SER A 52 -21.30 -25.14 -12.99
N GLY A 53 -21.02 -24.75 -14.24
CA GLY A 53 -22.03 -24.59 -15.28
C GLY A 53 -22.14 -23.15 -15.80
N PRO A 54 -23.22 -22.81 -16.52
CA PRO A 54 -23.42 -21.48 -17.07
C PRO A 54 -23.45 -20.42 -15.96
N ILE A 55 -22.77 -19.31 -16.20
CA ILE A 55 -22.80 -18.13 -15.34
C ILE A 55 -24.26 -17.59 -15.31
N PRO A 56 -24.80 -17.21 -14.15
CA PRO A 56 -26.13 -16.60 -14.07
C PRO A 56 -26.25 -15.39 -15.00
N GLU A 57 -27.40 -15.23 -15.66
CA GLU A 57 -27.59 -14.17 -16.67
C GLU A 57 -27.32 -12.75 -16.11
N PRO A 58 -27.81 -12.37 -14.91
CA PRO A 58 -27.50 -11.06 -14.34
C PRO A 58 -26.01 -10.84 -14.08
N LEU A 59 -25.28 -11.89 -13.68
CA LEU A 59 -23.84 -11.81 -13.48
C LEU A 59 -23.11 -11.61 -14.80
N GLU A 60 -23.46 -12.39 -15.82
CA GLU A 60 -22.85 -12.25 -17.15
C GLU A 60 -23.06 -10.83 -17.72
N GLN A 61 -24.28 -10.28 -17.58
CA GLN A 61 -24.59 -8.92 -18.00
C GLN A 61 -23.72 -7.86 -17.30
N LEU A 62 -23.46 -8.02 -16.00
CA LEU A 62 -22.58 -7.10 -15.25
C LEU A 62 -21.14 -7.21 -15.74
N LEU A 63 -20.64 -8.42 -15.95
CA LEU A 63 -19.28 -8.64 -16.45
C LEU A 63 -19.12 -8.12 -17.89
N ASP A 64 -20.13 -8.26 -18.74
CA ASP A 64 -20.15 -7.73 -20.11
C ASP A 64 -20.25 -6.20 -20.14
N ALA A 65 -20.88 -5.59 -19.13
CA ALA A 65 -20.84 -4.15 -18.89
C ALA A 65 -19.49 -3.66 -18.35
N GLY A 66 -18.51 -4.56 -18.18
CA GLY A 66 -17.15 -4.24 -17.74
C GLY A 66 -17.00 -4.07 -16.24
N ILE A 67 -17.95 -4.52 -15.42
CA ILE A 67 -17.81 -4.55 -13.96
C ILE A 67 -16.67 -5.49 -13.59
N GLY A 68 -15.66 -4.95 -12.90
CA GLY A 68 -14.49 -5.69 -12.43
C GLY A 68 -14.44 -5.89 -10.92
N VAL A 69 -15.18 -5.08 -10.14
CA VAL A 69 -15.19 -5.16 -8.67
C VAL A 69 -16.63 -5.25 -8.16
N PHE A 70 -16.94 -6.33 -7.43
CA PHE A 70 -18.25 -6.55 -6.83
C PHE A 70 -18.19 -6.30 -5.32
N ILE A 71 -18.83 -5.24 -4.85
CA ILE A 71 -19.01 -4.94 -3.43
C ILE A 71 -20.26 -5.68 -2.95
N ASN A 72 -20.03 -6.82 -2.30
CA ASN A 72 -21.06 -7.71 -1.80
C ASN A 72 -21.40 -7.39 -0.34
N LEU A 73 -22.60 -6.83 -0.12
CA LEU A 73 -23.08 -6.44 1.20
C LEU A 73 -23.88 -7.54 1.92
N THR A 74 -23.96 -8.73 1.33
CA THR A 74 -24.78 -9.83 1.86
C THR A 74 -24.01 -10.77 2.79
N GLN A 75 -24.73 -11.39 3.72
CA GLN A 75 -24.22 -12.48 4.54
C GLN A 75 -24.47 -13.83 3.84
N ASP A 76 -23.96 -13.99 2.62
CA ASP A 76 -24.09 -15.18 1.75
C ASP A 76 -23.20 -16.37 2.18
N TYR A 77 -22.97 -16.49 3.49
CA TYR A 77 -22.14 -17.51 4.12
C TYR A 77 -22.95 -18.37 5.10
N PRO A 78 -22.47 -19.58 5.45
CA PRO A 78 -23.12 -20.43 6.43
C PRO A 78 -23.34 -19.72 7.78
N GLY A 79 -24.59 -19.65 8.22
CA GLY A 79 -24.97 -18.96 9.46
C GLY A 79 -25.29 -17.46 9.30
N GLY A 80 -25.09 -16.89 8.11
CA GLY A 80 -25.46 -15.52 7.78
C GLY A 80 -26.97 -15.33 7.53
N THR A 81 -27.44 -14.08 7.58
CA THR A 81 -28.85 -13.77 7.30
C THR A 81 -29.27 -14.07 5.85
N ASP A 82 -28.32 -14.05 4.91
CA ASP A 82 -28.55 -14.35 3.50
C ASP A 82 -28.02 -15.73 3.08
N HIS A 83 -27.88 -16.69 4.00
CA HIS A 83 -27.35 -18.04 3.72
C HIS A 83 -28.14 -18.84 2.65
N HIS A 84 -29.33 -18.37 2.29
CA HIS A 84 -30.15 -18.94 1.22
C HIS A 84 -29.68 -18.52 -0.18
N LEU A 85 -28.83 -17.49 -0.27
CA LEU A 85 -28.26 -17.01 -1.52
C LEU A 85 -27.16 -17.95 -2.00
N THR A 86 -27.11 -18.10 -3.31
CA THR A 86 -26.15 -18.95 -3.99
C THR A 86 -24.92 -18.13 -4.39
N ARG A 87 -23.77 -18.47 -3.81
CA ARG A 87 -22.50 -17.78 -4.10
C ARG A 87 -22.15 -17.81 -5.58
N TYR A 88 -21.62 -16.69 -6.07
CA TYR A 88 -21.37 -16.46 -7.50
C TYR A 88 -19.90 -16.20 -7.83
N ASP A 89 -19.00 -16.31 -6.85
CA ASP A 89 -17.57 -16.00 -6.94
C ASP A 89 -16.88 -16.69 -8.12
N SER A 90 -17.17 -17.97 -8.34
CA SER A 90 -16.61 -18.75 -9.44
C SER A 90 -17.02 -18.23 -10.83
N GLY A 91 -18.13 -17.49 -10.92
CA GLY A 91 -18.54 -16.83 -12.17
C GLY A 91 -17.78 -15.54 -12.45
N VAL A 92 -17.13 -14.97 -11.44
CA VAL A 92 -16.33 -13.73 -11.52
C VAL A 92 -14.85 -14.03 -11.77
N GLU A 93 -14.39 -15.24 -11.40
CA GLU A 93 -12.99 -15.67 -11.51
C GLU A 93 -12.41 -15.40 -12.92
N GLY A 94 -11.27 -14.68 -12.95
CA GLY A 94 -10.59 -14.31 -14.19
C GLY A 94 -11.16 -13.10 -14.94
N ARG A 95 -12.30 -12.54 -14.50
CA ARG A 95 -12.92 -11.31 -15.06
C ARG A 95 -13.07 -10.18 -14.04
N GLY A 96 -12.96 -10.47 -12.76
CA GLY A 96 -13.04 -9.48 -11.68
C GLY A 96 -12.79 -10.08 -10.31
N GLU A 97 -13.22 -9.36 -9.28
CA GLU A 97 -13.12 -9.77 -7.88
C GLU A 97 -14.42 -9.52 -7.09
N VAL A 98 -14.65 -10.34 -6.06
CA VAL A 98 -15.76 -10.17 -5.12
C VAL A 98 -15.21 -9.77 -3.76
N VAL A 99 -15.50 -8.55 -3.33
CA VAL A 99 -15.11 -8.00 -2.03
C VAL A 99 -16.33 -7.98 -1.12
N ARG A 100 -16.23 -8.56 0.07
CA ARG A 100 -17.36 -8.71 0.99
C ARG A 100 -17.27 -7.74 2.16
N TYR A 101 -18.34 -6.97 2.34
CA TYR A 101 -18.58 -6.15 3.53
C TYR A 101 -19.96 -6.54 4.08
N PRO A 102 -20.04 -7.68 4.79
CA PRO A 102 -21.31 -8.31 5.12
C PRO A 102 -22.11 -7.48 6.13
N ILE A 103 -23.27 -6.98 5.71
CA ILE A 103 -24.21 -6.24 6.58
C ILE A 103 -25.44 -7.11 6.82
N VAL A 104 -25.87 -7.22 8.08
CA VAL A 104 -27.10 -7.91 8.49
C VAL A 104 -28.29 -7.35 7.70
N ASP A 105 -29.18 -8.21 7.20
CA ASP A 105 -30.32 -7.75 6.41
C ASP A 105 -31.21 -6.76 7.18
N GLY A 106 -31.55 -5.64 6.53
CA GLY A 106 -32.27 -4.52 7.14
C GLY A 106 -31.46 -3.63 8.08
N ALA A 107 -30.19 -3.94 8.36
CA ALA A 107 -29.35 -3.18 9.28
C ALA A 107 -28.45 -2.15 8.56
N LEU A 108 -27.66 -1.44 9.36
CA LEU A 108 -26.46 -0.68 9.00
C LEU A 108 -25.21 -1.53 9.29
N PRO A 109 -24.01 -1.14 8.80
CA PRO A 109 -22.75 -1.78 9.22
C PRO A 109 -22.61 -1.82 10.74
N GLU A 110 -22.11 -2.92 11.31
CA GLU A 110 -21.97 -3.07 12.77
C GLU A 110 -20.95 -2.08 13.34
N GLY A 111 -19.87 -1.80 12.60
CA GLY A 111 -18.88 -0.77 12.89
C GLY A 111 -19.35 0.66 12.60
N GLY A 112 -20.62 0.85 12.21
CA GLY A 112 -21.23 2.16 12.02
C GLY A 112 -20.53 2.99 10.95
N VAL A 113 -20.10 4.20 11.32
CA VAL A 113 -19.53 5.17 10.38
C VAL A 113 -18.16 4.69 9.84
N ASP A 114 -17.34 4.08 10.70
CA ASP A 114 -15.98 3.63 10.34
C ASP A 114 -16.03 2.49 9.32
N GLU A 115 -16.88 1.49 9.55
CA GLU A 115 -17.06 0.39 8.60
C GLU A 115 -17.68 0.87 7.28
N MET A 116 -18.61 1.83 7.32
CA MET A 116 -19.11 2.45 6.09
C MET A 116 -17.98 3.16 5.33
N ALA A 117 -17.09 3.90 6.02
CA ALA A 117 -15.96 4.58 5.37
C ALA A 117 -15.02 3.59 4.67
N LEU A 118 -14.77 2.40 5.25
CA LEU A 118 -14.00 1.34 4.59
C LEU A 118 -14.65 0.86 3.29
N ILE A 119 -15.98 0.68 3.29
CA ILE A 119 -16.73 0.32 2.08
C ILE A 119 -16.56 1.41 1.00
N LEU A 120 -16.73 2.68 1.39
CA LEU A 120 -16.58 3.81 0.46
C LEU A 120 -15.15 3.94 -0.06
N ASN A 121 -14.14 3.77 0.80
CA ASN A 121 -12.72 3.76 0.41
C ASN A 121 -12.45 2.70 -0.65
N ARG A 122 -13.02 1.50 -0.51
CA ARG A 122 -12.84 0.43 -1.49
C ARG A 122 -13.49 0.74 -2.83
N ILE A 123 -14.66 1.37 -2.82
CA ILE A 123 -15.35 1.84 -4.04
C ILE A 123 -14.48 2.90 -4.73
N ASP A 124 -14.02 3.90 -3.99
CA ASP A 124 -13.19 4.98 -4.53
C ASP A 124 -11.87 4.44 -5.10
N ALA A 125 -11.19 3.55 -4.37
CA ALA A 125 -9.94 2.94 -4.83
C ALA A 125 -10.13 2.18 -6.15
N ALA A 126 -11.21 1.40 -6.29
CA ALA A 126 -11.50 0.71 -7.55
C ALA A 126 -11.74 1.70 -8.71
N LEU A 127 -12.51 2.77 -8.47
CA LEU A 127 -12.80 3.77 -9.49
C LEU A 127 -11.54 4.55 -9.88
N ASP A 128 -10.67 4.86 -8.93
CA ASP A 128 -9.39 5.52 -9.15
C ASP A 128 -8.41 4.62 -9.94
N ASP A 129 -8.43 3.31 -9.68
CA ASP A 129 -7.68 2.29 -10.44
C ASP A 129 -8.27 2.04 -11.84
N GLY A 130 -9.30 2.79 -12.25
CA GLY A 130 -9.93 2.67 -13.56
C GLY A 130 -10.87 1.46 -13.69
N GLN A 131 -11.14 0.73 -12.60
CA GLN A 131 -12.09 -0.38 -12.59
C GLN A 131 -13.54 0.15 -12.50
N ASN A 132 -14.48 -0.68 -12.97
CA ASN A 132 -15.90 -0.43 -12.79
C ASN A 132 -16.45 -1.27 -11.64
N VAL A 133 -17.31 -0.66 -10.81
CA VAL A 133 -17.74 -1.20 -9.53
C VAL A 133 -19.22 -1.50 -9.54
N TYR A 134 -19.61 -2.63 -8.97
CA TYR A 134 -21.01 -2.99 -8.70
C TYR A 134 -21.26 -3.19 -7.21
N VAL A 135 -22.11 -2.35 -6.62
CA VAL A 135 -22.52 -2.45 -5.21
C VAL A 135 -23.87 -3.13 -5.10
N HIS A 136 -23.97 -4.23 -4.33
CA HIS A 136 -25.23 -4.95 -4.22
C HIS A 136 -25.52 -5.54 -2.85
N CYS A 137 -26.80 -5.78 -2.63
CA CYS A 137 -27.33 -6.62 -1.57
C CYS A 137 -28.41 -7.52 -2.20
N TRP A 138 -29.22 -8.22 -1.40
CA TRP A 138 -30.30 -9.04 -1.97
C TRP A 138 -31.28 -8.23 -2.85
N GLY A 139 -31.76 -7.11 -2.31
CA GLY A 139 -32.79 -6.29 -2.94
C GLY A 139 -32.28 -5.18 -3.86
N GLY A 140 -31.02 -4.77 -3.72
CA GLY A 140 -30.49 -3.52 -4.30
C GLY A 140 -31.08 -2.24 -3.70
N SER A 141 -31.60 -2.34 -2.46
CA SER A 141 -32.51 -1.35 -1.87
C SER A 141 -31.99 -0.78 -0.56
N GLY A 142 -31.99 -1.58 0.52
CA GLY A 142 -31.64 -1.13 1.87
C GLY A 142 -30.14 -0.92 2.04
N ARG A 143 -29.39 -2.03 2.22
CA ARG A 143 -27.92 -2.00 2.36
C ARG A 143 -27.22 -1.29 1.20
N THR A 144 -27.61 -1.60 -0.03
CA THR A 144 -27.11 -0.90 -1.23
C THR A 144 -27.43 0.59 -1.20
N GLY A 145 -28.66 0.98 -0.87
CA GLY A 145 -29.04 2.39 -0.77
C GLY A 145 -28.29 3.13 0.31
N ALA A 146 -28.04 2.49 1.46
CA ALA A 146 -27.22 3.05 2.53
C ALA A 146 -25.80 3.38 2.05
N VAL A 147 -25.14 2.43 1.37
CA VAL A 147 -23.78 2.63 0.83
C VAL A 147 -23.77 3.70 -0.28
N VAL A 148 -24.64 3.59 -1.28
CA VAL A 148 -24.69 4.56 -2.40
C VAL A 148 -25.07 5.95 -1.92
N GLY A 149 -26.00 6.07 -0.97
CA GLY A 149 -26.36 7.36 -0.37
C GLY A 149 -25.19 8.02 0.37
N CYS A 150 -24.42 7.26 1.15
CA CYS A 150 -23.23 7.78 1.81
C CYS A 150 -22.13 8.16 0.80
N TRP A 151 -21.96 7.38 -0.27
CA TRP A 151 -21.04 7.70 -1.36
C TRP A 151 -21.41 9.03 -2.05
N LEU A 152 -22.69 9.23 -2.37
CA LEU A 152 -23.18 10.47 -2.96
C LEU A 152 -22.92 11.69 -2.05
N ARG A 153 -23.08 11.52 -0.73
CA ARG A 153 -22.78 12.56 0.27
C ARG A 153 -21.28 12.86 0.34
N ARG A 154 -20.44 11.83 0.38
CA ARG A 154 -18.97 11.93 0.41
C ARG A 154 -18.41 12.69 -0.79
N HIS A 155 -18.93 12.41 -1.99
CA HIS A 155 -18.49 13.05 -3.24
C HIS A 155 -19.20 14.38 -3.54
N GLY A 156 -19.95 14.93 -2.58
CA GLY A 156 -20.60 16.23 -2.70
C GLY A 156 -21.67 16.31 -3.80
N GLN A 157 -22.24 15.17 -4.20
CA GLN A 157 -23.25 15.09 -5.26
C GLN A 157 -24.60 15.64 -4.80
N PHE A 158 -24.92 15.46 -3.51
CA PHE A 158 -26.15 15.95 -2.90
C PHE A 158 -25.90 16.49 -1.48
N ALA A 159 -26.64 17.55 -1.12
CA ALA A 159 -26.75 17.99 0.25
C ALA A 159 -27.55 16.98 1.11
N ALA A 160 -27.53 17.17 2.44
CA ALA A 160 -28.11 16.21 3.39
C ALA A 160 -29.64 16.10 3.22
N ASP A 161 -30.27 17.21 2.85
CA ASP A 161 -31.70 17.35 2.62
C ASP A 161 -32.14 16.90 1.21
N GLU A 162 -31.20 16.67 0.29
CA GLU A 162 -31.49 16.32 -1.11
C GLU A 162 -31.13 14.85 -1.43
N VAL A 163 -30.19 14.24 -0.68
CA VAL A 163 -29.60 12.94 -1.05
C VAL A 163 -30.62 11.80 -1.17
N LEU A 164 -31.64 11.76 -0.32
CA LEU A 164 -32.61 10.66 -0.35
C LEU A 164 -33.49 10.73 -1.60
N GLU A 165 -33.85 11.94 -2.03
CA GLU A 165 -34.61 12.15 -3.27
C GLU A 165 -33.73 11.80 -4.48
N GLY A 166 -32.51 12.34 -4.55
CA GLY A 166 -31.57 12.04 -5.63
C GLY A 166 -31.20 10.55 -5.75
N LEU A 167 -30.99 9.87 -4.63
CA LEU A 167 -30.75 8.42 -4.60
C LEU A 167 -31.96 7.64 -5.16
N GLN A 168 -33.18 8.04 -4.77
CA GLN A 168 -34.40 7.41 -5.23
C GLN A 168 -34.64 7.65 -6.72
N GLU A 169 -34.33 8.85 -7.23
CA GLU A 169 -34.43 9.21 -8.65
C GLU A 169 -33.46 8.37 -9.50
N LEU A 170 -32.19 8.30 -9.11
CA LEU A 170 -31.18 7.48 -9.80
C LEU A 170 -31.63 6.02 -9.91
N ARG A 171 -32.13 5.47 -8.81
CA ARG A 171 -32.62 4.09 -8.81
C ARG A 171 -33.86 3.94 -9.68
N ALA A 172 -34.85 4.82 -9.55
CA ALA A 172 -36.09 4.76 -10.31
C ALA A 172 -35.85 4.91 -11.82
N ALA A 173 -34.80 5.64 -12.21
CA ALA A 173 -34.42 5.84 -13.60
C ALA A 173 -33.81 4.59 -14.25
N GLY A 174 -32.97 3.83 -13.52
CA GLY A 174 -32.23 2.70 -14.09
C GLY A 174 -32.73 1.29 -13.72
N ASP A 175 -33.29 1.10 -12.52
CA ASP A 175 -33.73 -0.20 -12.01
C ASP A 175 -35.17 -0.50 -12.46
N ARG A 176 -35.29 -1.14 -13.64
CA ARG A 176 -36.58 -1.34 -14.32
C ARG A 176 -37.58 -2.19 -13.55
N GLU A 177 -37.13 -3.19 -12.79
CA GLU A 177 -38.00 -4.11 -12.06
C GLU A 177 -38.08 -3.82 -10.55
N GLY A 178 -37.07 -3.15 -10.00
CA GLY A 178 -36.94 -2.85 -8.57
C GLY A 178 -37.04 -1.38 -8.20
N GLY A 179 -36.97 -0.45 -9.17
CA GLY A 179 -36.84 0.99 -8.92
C GLY A 179 -38.05 1.64 -8.26
N TRP A 180 -39.20 0.97 -8.26
CA TRP A 180 -40.39 1.39 -7.51
C TRP A 180 -40.24 1.23 -5.99
N LYS A 181 -39.27 0.43 -5.52
CA LYS A 181 -39.06 0.22 -4.09
C LYS A 181 -38.31 1.40 -3.48
N PRO A 182 -38.70 1.83 -2.26
CA PRO A 182 -37.95 2.83 -1.51
C PRO A 182 -36.47 2.48 -1.36
N THR A 183 -35.60 3.47 -1.50
CA THR A 183 -34.18 3.35 -1.16
C THR A 183 -33.70 4.57 -0.36
N PRO A 184 -33.07 4.37 0.81
CA PRO A 184 -32.90 3.11 1.53
C PRO A 184 -34.25 2.53 2.03
N ASP A 185 -34.22 1.35 2.66
CA ASP A 185 -35.43 0.55 2.94
C ASP A 185 -36.09 0.91 4.29
N ASN A 186 -35.41 1.62 5.17
CA ASN A 186 -35.93 2.04 6.48
C ASN A 186 -35.38 3.39 6.98
N SER A 187 -35.99 3.88 8.06
CA SER A 187 -35.65 5.18 8.68
C SER A 187 -34.23 5.23 9.23
N ASP A 188 -33.75 4.15 9.85
CA ASP A 188 -32.42 4.13 10.47
C ASP A 188 -31.32 4.31 9.41
N GLN A 189 -31.49 3.63 8.26
CA GLN A 189 -30.63 3.83 7.10
C GLN A 189 -30.73 5.24 6.52
N ALA A 190 -31.95 5.79 6.41
CA ALA A 190 -32.16 7.14 5.92
C ALA A 190 -31.50 8.20 6.83
N GLU A 191 -31.69 8.09 8.14
CA GLU A 191 -31.05 8.96 9.13
C GLU A 191 -29.53 8.85 9.09
N PHE A 192 -28.99 7.65 8.88
CA PHE A 192 -27.55 7.44 8.73
C PHE A 192 -26.98 8.12 7.48
N ILE A 193 -27.66 8.03 6.33
CA ILE A 193 -27.23 8.72 5.09
C ILE A 193 -27.30 10.23 5.25
N VAL A 194 -28.41 10.76 5.81
CA VAL A 194 -28.59 12.21 6.02
C VAL A 194 -27.54 12.74 7.01
N GLY A 195 -27.32 12.00 8.09
CA GLY A 195 -26.32 12.27 9.10
C GLY A 195 -24.89 11.93 8.68
N TRP A 196 -24.69 11.39 7.47
CA TRP A 196 -23.36 11.00 7.00
C TRP A 196 -22.44 12.20 7.00
N SER A 197 -21.36 12.03 7.74
CA SER A 197 -20.14 12.82 7.66
C SER A 197 -19.00 11.82 7.63
N GLU A 198 -18.06 12.02 6.71
CA GLU A 198 -16.82 11.24 6.69
C GLU A 198 -16.25 11.20 8.11
N PRO A 199 -16.14 10.01 8.72
CA PRO A 199 -15.41 9.89 9.97
C PRO A 199 -13.94 10.14 9.66
N VAL A 200 -13.19 10.70 10.61
CA VAL A 200 -11.72 10.83 10.46
C VAL A 200 -11.04 9.47 10.69
N THR A 201 -11.66 8.39 10.24
CA THR A 201 -11.24 7.01 10.48
C THR A 201 -10.94 6.37 9.14
N GLY A 202 -9.66 6.07 8.97
CA GLY A 202 -8.99 5.99 7.68
C GLY A 202 -7.82 6.98 7.70
N PRO A 203 -6.63 6.58 7.26
CA PRO A 203 -5.51 7.50 7.20
C PRO A 203 -5.91 8.66 6.30
N GLY A 204 -5.83 9.89 6.82
CA GLY A 204 -6.14 11.08 6.03
C GLY A 204 -5.28 11.09 4.76
N LYS A 205 -5.71 11.82 3.72
CA LYS A 205 -5.01 11.88 2.44
C LYS A 205 -3.49 12.10 2.57
N ALA A 206 -3.06 12.92 3.53
CA ALA A 206 -1.64 13.14 3.83
C ALA A 206 -0.92 11.92 4.43
N THR A 207 -1.58 11.17 5.33
CA THR A 207 -1.06 9.92 5.90
C THR A 207 -0.92 8.85 4.83
N LEU A 208 -1.91 8.71 3.94
CA LEU A 208 -1.84 7.78 2.82
C LEU A 208 -0.73 8.16 1.83
N ASP A 209 -0.64 9.43 1.45
CA ASP A 209 0.43 9.95 0.58
C ASP A 209 1.83 9.69 1.16
N ARG A 210 2.01 9.81 2.48
CA ARG A 210 3.25 9.47 3.17
C ARG A 210 3.54 7.98 3.27
N ALA A 211 2.52 7.17 3.50
CA ALA A 211 2.69 5.72 3.52
C ALA A 211 3.12 5.20 2.14
N VAL A 212 2.50 5.71 1.07
CA VAL A 212 2.95 5.47 -0.32
C VAL A 212 4.37 6.01 -0.52
N GLY A 213 4.64 7.23 -0.04
CA GLY A 213 5.95 7.86 -0.10
C GLY A 213 7.05 7.01 0.54
N ALA A 214 6.79 6.32 1.65
CA ALA A 214 7.77 5.43 2.28
C ALA A 214 8.22 4.29 1.36
N VAL A 215 7.29 3.68 0.63
CA VAL A 215 7.60 2.60 -0.31
C VAL A 215 8.30 3.14 -1.56
N LEU A 216 7.72 4.16 -2.20
CA LEU A 216 8.27 4.73 -3.44
C LEU A 216 9.61 5.44 -3.20
N GLY A 217 9.77 6.10 -2.05
CA GLY A 217 11.01 6.77 -1.67
C GLY A 217 12.15 5.77 -1.46
N SER A 218 11.85 4.61 -0.86
CA SER A 218 12.81 3.50 -0.76
C SER A 218 13.25 3.03 -2.15
N ALA A 219 12.28 2.74 -3.04
CA ALA A 219 12.56 2.27 -4.39
C ALA A 219 13.29 3.30 -5.26
N ALA A 220 12.96 4.59 -5.12
CA ALA A 220 13.66 5.67 -5.80
C ALA A 220 15.09 5.84 -5.27
N GLY A 221 15.31 5.69 -3.96
CA GLY A 221 16.64 5.73 -3.37
C GLY A 221 17.53 4.60 -3.88
N ASP A 222 17.01 3.37 -3.83
CA ASP A 222 17.64 2.17 -4.38
C ASP A 222 18.07 2.37 -5.85
N ALA A 223 17.11 2.62 -6.75
CA ALA A 223 17.40 2.79 -8.18
C ALA A 223 18.32 3.99 -8.50
N LEU A 224 18.30 5.04 -7.68
CA LEU A 224 19.23 6.17 -7.81
C LEU A 224 20.67 5.76 -7.43
N GLY A 225 20.82 4.92 -6.41
CA GLY A 225 22.11 4.45 -5.90
C GLY A 225 22.73 3.30 -6.68
N ALA A 226 21.94 2.41 -7.28
CA ALA A 226 22.39 1.15 -7.90
C ALA A 226 23.56 1.32 -8.88
N GLY A 227 23.53 2.36 -9.71
CA GLY A 227 24.59 2.62 -10.69
C GLY A 227 25.92 3.13 -10.10
N TYR A 228 25.94 3.51 -8.83
CA TYR A 228 27.10 4.12 -8.14
C TYR A 228 27.69 3.21 -7.07
N GLU A 229 27.16 2.01 -6.90
CA GLU A 229 27.63 1.07 -5.90
C GLU A 229 29.14 0.79 -6.07
N PHE A 230 29.85 0.73 -4.94
CA PHE A 230 31.30 0.62 -4.81
C PHE A 230 32.10 1.75 -5.49
N THR A 231 31.47 2.89 -5.77
CA THR A 231 32.13 4.11 -6.26
C THR A 231 32.05 5.25 -5.23
N ASN A 232 32.74 6.36 -5.50
CA ASN A 232 32.62 7.60 -4.74
C ASN A 232 32.37 8.74 -5.74
N PRO A 233 31.10 9.11 -5.99
CA PRO A 233 30.78 10.14 -6.98
C PRO A 233 31.37 11.51 -6.61
N GLU A 234 32.06 12.14 -7.56
CA GLU A 234 32.64 13.48 -7.38
C GLU A 234 31.56 14.56 -7.24
N SER A 235 31.90 15.66 -6.57
CA SER A 235 30.92 16.71 -6.23
C SER A 235 30.29 17.44 -7.42
N ASP A 236 30.97 17.46 -8.57
CA ASP A 236 30.53 18.08 -9.83
C ASP A 236 29.75 17.12 -10.74
N ARG A 237 29.69 15.83 -10.38
CA ARG A 237 28.91 14.83 -11.08
C ARG A 237 27.44 14.95 -10.69
N GLU A 238 26.59 15.12 -11.70
CA GLU A 238 25.14 15.00 -11.54
C GLU A 238 24.78 13.55 -11.20
N ILE A 239 23.99 13.36 -10.15
CA ILE A 239 23.48 12.06 -9.72
C ILE A 239 22.10 11.87 -10.36
N THR A 240 21.99 10.84 -11.18
CA THR A 240 20.77 10.42 -11.89
C THR A 240 20.59 8.91 -11.80
N MET A 241 19.38 8.40 -12.04
CA MET A 241 19.06 6.98 -12.20
C MET A 241 19.68 6.41 -13.49
N LYS A 242 21.00 6.32 -13.53
CA LYS A 242 21.76 5.98 -14.74
C LYS A 242 21.85 4.48 -15.05
N GLY A 243 21.47 3.61 -14.10
CA GLY A 243 21.74 2.18 -14.19
C GLY A 243 23.25 1.86 -14.19
N GLY A 244 23.62 0.71 -14.74
CA GLY A 244 24.99 0.19 -14.79
C GLY A 244 25.38 -0.52 -13.49
N GLY A 245 26.50 -0.13 -12.89
CA GLY A 245 26.99 -0.77 -11.66
C GLY A 245 27.54 -2.19 -11.87
N GLY A 246 27.61 -2.98 -10.80
CA GLY A 246 28.18 -4.33 -10.82
C GLY A 246 27.38 -5.34 -11.64
N PHE A 247 26.09 -5.09 -11.85
CA PHE A 247 25.15 -6.02 -12.47
C PHE A 247 24.54 -5.50 -13.79
N ASP A 248 25.00 -4.35 -14.30
CA ASP A 248 24.50 -3.72 -15.53
C ASP A 248 23.01 -3.38 -15.50
N TRP A 249 22.55 -2.85 -14.35
CA TRP A 249 21.18 -2.43 -14.09
C TRP A 249 20.66 -1.48 -15.18
N ALA A 250 19.38 -1.59 -15.56
CA ALA A 250 18.76 -0.60 -16.43
C ALA A 250 18.59 0.76 -15.70
N PRO A 251 18.52 1.88 -16.42
CA PRO A 251 18.18 3.18 -15.83
C PRO A 251 16.83 3.11 -15.09
N GLY A 252 16.85 3.35 -13.78
CA GLY A 252 15.66 3.26 -12.92
C GLY A 252 15.39 1.84 -12.37
N GLU A 253 16.23 0.86 -12.69
CA GLU A 253 16.10 -0.48 -12.11
C GLU A 253 16.55 -0.50 -10.65
N TRP A 254 15.70 -1.00 -9.76
CA TRP A 254 16.01 -1.22 -8.34
C TRP A 254 16.54 -2.63 -8.05
N THR A 255 17.27 -2.80 -6.95
CA THR A 255 18.08 -3.98 -6.60
C THR A 255 17.41 -4.88 -5.56
N ASP A 256 18.19 -5.71 -4.84
CA ASP A 256 17.67 -6.61 -3.83
C ASP A 256 16.99 -5.87 -2.65
N ASP A 257 17.34 -4.61 -2.39
CA ASP A 257 16.69 -3.75 -1.41
C ASP A 257 15.18 -3.67 -1.64
N THR A 258 14.78 -3.24 -2.83
CA THR A 258 13.36 -3.11 -3.20
C THR A 258 12.74 -4.46 -3.50
N GLN A 259 13.47 -5.42 -4.11
CA GLN A 259 12.95 -6.78 -4.34
C GLN A 259 12.50 -7.43 -3.04
N MET A 260 13.33 -7.39 -2.00
CA MET A 260 13.00 -7.96 -0.70
C MET A 260 11.98 -7.11 0.06
N ALA A 261 11.91 -5.79 -0.16
CA ALA A 261 10.84 -4.96 0.38
C ALA A 261 9.47 -5.31 -0.24
N VAL A 262 9.40 -5.54 -1.54
CA VAL A 262 8.18 -5.97 -2.24
C VAL A 262 7.69 -7.30 -1.68
N ALA A 263 8.59 -8.26 -1.44
CA ALA A 263 8.23 -9.54 -0.81
C ALA A 263 7.54 -9.39 0.57
N ILE A 264 7.87 -8.34 1.34
CA ILE A 264 7.18 -8.00 2.60
C ILE A 264 5.84 -7.30 2.29
N LEU A 265 5.88 -6.29 1.42
CA LEU A 265 4.72 -5.47 1.08
C LEU A 265 3.57 -6.29 0.49
N ASP A 266 3.89 -7.31 -0.30
CA ASP A 266 2.91 -8.23 -0.88
C ASP A 266 2.03 -8.91 0.15
N VAL A 267 2.63 -9.30 1.28
CA VAL A 267 1.89 -9.93 2.38
C VAL A 267 1.05 -8.87 3.09
N ILE A 268 1.66 -7.73 3.45
CA ILE A 268 0.97 -6.63 4.13
C ILE A 268 -0.23 -6.12 3.31
N ALA A 269 -0.11 -6.03 1.99
CA ALA A 269 -1.17 -5.59 1.09
C ALA A 269 -2.41 -6.52 1.08
N THR A 270 -2.33 -7.71 1.67
CA THR A 270 -3.46 -8.62 1.85
C THR A 270 -4.21 -8.42 3.17
N GLY A 271 -3.81 -7.44 4.00
CA GLY A 271 -4.33 -7.23 5.35
C GLY A 271 -3.76 -8.19 6.40
N HIS A 272 -2.67 -8.88 6.07
CA HIS A 272 -2.02 -9.84 6.94
C HIS A 272 -0.52 -9.51 7.05
N SER A 273 0.10 -9.90 8.16
CA SER A 273 1.55 -9.77 8.37
C SER A 273 2.16 -11.12 8.73
N ASP A 274 1.73 -12.17 8.03
CA ASP A 274 2.16 -13.55 8.27
C ASP A 274 3.66 -13.70 7.97
N LEU A 275 4.42 -14.05 9.00
CA LEU A 275 5.87 -14.18 8.92
C LEU A 275 6.28 -15.36 8.00
N ASP A 276 5.49 -16.44 7.97
CA ASP A 276 5.79 -17.61 7.15
C ASP A 276 5.52 -17.32 5.67
N ALA A 277 4.54 -16.47 5.36
CA ALA A 277 4.30 -15.97 4.01
C ALA A 277 5.45 -15.06 3.54
N ILE A 278 5.93 -14.14 4.39
CA ILE A 278 7.09 -13.29 4.08
C ILE A 278 8.35 -14.15 3.86
N ALA A 279 8.58 -15.13 4.74
CA ALA A 279 9.67 -16.09 4.63
C ALA A 279 9.60 -16.90 3.33
N SER A 280 8.40 -17.33 2.94
CA SER A 280 8.14 -18.02 1.66
C SER A 280 8.50 -17.14 0.46
N ASN A 281 8.11 -15.86 0.49
CA ASN A 281 8.46 -14.92 -0.56
C ASN A 281 9.98 -14.71 -0.67
N PHE A 282 10.71 -14.65 0.46
CA PHE A 282 12.18 -14.57 0.42
C PHE A 282 12.83 -15.81 -0.18
N LEU A 283 12.34 -17.01 0.15
CA LEU A 283 12.86 -18.25 -0.45
C LEU A 283 12.54 -18.31 -1.94
N ALA A 284 11.33 -17.97 -2.35
CA ALA A 284 10.94 -17.93 -3.76
C ALA A 284 11.78 -16.91 -4.57
N TRP A 285 12.01 -15.73 -4.00
CA TRP A 285 12.90 -14.71 -4.56
C TRP A 285 14.31 -15.26 -4.74
N TYR A 286 14.89 -15.89 -3.70
CA TYR A 286 16.22 -16.47 -3.78
C TYR A 286 16.34 -17.62 -4.80
N GLU A 287 15.33 -18.49 -4.87
CA GLU A 287 15.24 -19.60 -5.82
C GLU A 287 15.14 -19.12 -7.28
N ALA A 288 14.49 -17.98 -7.52
CA ALA A 288 14.45 -17.33 -8.83
C ALA A 288 15.84 -16.83 -9.28
N GLY A 289 16.81 -16.76 -8.37
CA GLY A 289 18.21 -16.46 -8.67
C GLY A 289 18.43 -15.00 -9.02
N PRO A 290 18.18 -14.05 -8.09
CA PRO A 290 18.28 -12.61 -8.34
C PRO A 290 19.69 -12.22 -8.79
N ALA A 291 19.79 -11.10 -9.51
CA ALA A 291 21.08 -10.61 -10.00
C ALA A 291 22.03 -10.30 -8.84
N ASP A 292 21.52 -9.62 -7.82
CA ASP A 292 22.21 -9.36 -6.57
C ASP A 292 21.56 -10.08 -5.38
N VAL A 293 22.39 -10.50 -4.43
CA VAL A 293 21.98 -10.93 -3.10
C VAL A 293 23.20 -10.91 -2.19
N GLY A 294 23.10 -10.13 -1.10
CA GLY A 294 24.14 -10.01 -0.09
C GLY A 294 24.59 -11.35 0.50
N ASN A 295 25.87 -11.44 0.87
CA ASN A 295 26.52 -12.71 1.29
C ASN A 295 25.81 -13.39 2.48
N GLN A 296 25.39 -12.61 3.49
CA GLN A 296 24.67 -13.13 4.64
C GLN A 296 23.28 -13.66 4.24
N THR A 297 22.51 -12.87 3.49
CA THR A 297 21.22 -13.27 2.95
C THR A 297 21.33 -14.57 2.14
N ARG A 298 22.30 -14.64 1.22
CA ARG A 298 22.60 -15.85 0.42
C ARG A 298 22.89 -17.06 1.31
N SER A 299 23.72 -16.89 2.34
CA SER A 299 24.08 -17.99 3.24
C SER A 299 22.89 -18.52 4.03
N VAL A 300 22.01 -17.62 4.51
CA VAL A 300 20.84 -18.03 5.29
C VAL A 300 19.78 -18.66 4.39
N LEU A 301 19.36 -17.96 3.32
CA LEU A 301 18.32 -18.46 2.42
C LEU A 301 18.75 -19.76 1.73
N GLY A 302 20.03 -19.90 1.35
CA GLY A 302 20.56 -21.12 0.76
C GLY A 302 20.74 -22.30 1.72
N SER A 303 20.57 -22.10 3.03
CA SER A 303 20.70 -23.15 4.04
C SER A 303 19.34 -23.58 4.63
N ALA A 304 18.28 -22.81 4.41
CA ALA A 304 16.93 -23.18 4.85
C ALA A 304 16.24 -24.09 3.83
N VAL A 305 15.41 -25.02 4.33
CA VAL A 305 14.65 -25.97 3.50
C VAL A 305 13.18 -25.57 3.40
N ILE A 306 12.64 -24.99 4.47
CA ILE A 306 11.26 -24.49 4.56
C ILE A 306 11.25 -23.10 5.21
N PRO A 307 10.21 -22.28 4.98
CA PRO A 307 10.11 -20.91 5.53
C PRO A 307 10.34 -20.83 7.04
N GLU A 308 9.83 -21.78 7.80
CA GLU A 308 9.86 -21.83 9.26
C GLU A 308 11.28 -22.03 9.82
N ASP A 309 12.20 -22.56 9.02
CA ASP A 309 13.59 -22.79 9.41
C ASP A 309 14.41 -21.49 9.40
N LEU A 310 13.99 -20.46 8.67
CA LEU A 310 14.80 -19.26 8.39
C LEU A 310 15.34 -18.60 9.66
N ALA A 311 14.49 -18.39 10.66
CA ALA A 311 14.91 -17.76 11.91
C ALA A 311 15.98 -18.59 12.65
N VAL A 312 15.85 -19.92 12.65
CA VAL A 312 16.84 -20.81 13.29
C VAL A 312 18.15 -20.82 12.52
N VAL A 313 18.09 -20.82 11.18
CA VAL A 313 19.28 -20.75 10.31
C VAL A 313 19.98 -19.41 10.47
N ALA A 314 19.25 -18.30 10.55
CA ALA A 314 19.82 -16.98 10.79
C ALA A 314 20.55 -16.89 12.14
N VAL A 315 20.00 -17.48 13.20
CA VAL A 315 20.68 -17.59 14.51
C VAL A 315 21.94 -18.44 14.40
N ALA A 316 21.89 -19.59 13.73
CA ALA A 316 23.06 -20.44 13.53
C ALA A 316 24.17 -19.72 12.72
N PHE A 317 23.78 -18.93 11.71
CA PHE A 317 24.71 -18.08 10.95
C PHE A 317 25.38 -17.04 11.85
N MET A 318 24.59 -16.34 12.68
CA MET A 318 25.09 -15.35 13.63
C MET A 318 26.07 -15.98 14.63
N ASP A 319 25.72 -17.12 15.22
CA ASP A 319 26.59 -17.82 16.19
C ASP A 319 27.93 -18.25 15.56
N ALA A 320 27.91 -18.64 14.29
CA ALA A 320 29.11 -18.99 13.54
C ALA A 320 29.91 -17.76 13.07
N ASN A 321 29.27 -16.59 12.93
CA ASN A 321 29.84 -15.37 12.40
C ASN A 321 29.46 -14.16 13.28
N PRO A 322 29.92 -14.10 14.54
CA PRO A 322 29.45 -13.09 15.51
C PRO A 322 29.78 -11.65 15.12
N GLU A 323 30.76 -11.44 14.23
CA GLU A 323 31.15 -10.12 13.70
C GLU A 323 30.36 -9.72 12.44
N ALA A 324 29.55 -10.62 11.87
CA ALA A 324 28.75 -10.35 10.68
C ALA A 324 27.39 -9.77 11.06
N ALA A 325 27.17 -8.49 10.75
CA ALA A 325 25.86 -7.86 10.84
C ALA A 325 25.64 -6.95 9.63
N GLY A 326 25.38 -7.56 8.48
CA GLY A 326 25.04 -6.85 7.25
C GLY A 326 23.78 -6.00 7.41
N ASN A 327 23.64 -5.01 6.53
CA ASN A 327 22.48 -4.09 6.45
C ASN A 327 21.26 -4.70 5.73
N GLY A 328 21.35 -5.92 5.20
CA GLY A 328 20.33 -6.54 4.34
C GLY A 328 18.93 -6.73 4.95
N ALA A 329 18.78 -6.64 6.27
CA ALA A 329 17.47 -6.56 6.91
C ALA A 329 16.92 -5.14 7.03
N LEU A 330 17.80 -4.15 7.22
CA LEU A 330 17.43 -2.74 7.41
C LEU A 330 16.95 -2.11 6.11
N MET A 331 17.58 -2.46 5.00
CA MET A 331 17.29 -1.90 3.67
C MET A 331 15.84 -2.09 3.20
N ARG A 332 15.20 -3.17 3.65
CA ARG A 332 13.85 -3.57 3.26
C ARG A 332 12.77 -3.20 4.28
N THR A 333 13.03 -2.23 5.16
CA THR A 333 12.09 -1.84 6.25
C THR A 333 10.97 -0.91 5.80
N GLY A 334 11.08 -0.29 4.62
CA GLY A 334 10.10 0.67 4.08
C GLY A 334 8.61 0.32 4.28
N PRO A 335 8.15 -0.90 3.94
CA PRO A 335 6.74 -1.26 4.05
C PRO A 335 6.30 -1.71 5.47
N VAL A 336 7.23 -1.99 6.40
CA VAL A 336 6.89 -2.67 7.67
C VAL A 336 5.93 -1.84 8.53
N ALA A 337 6.09 -0.52 8.54
CA ALA A 337 5.22 0.36 9.32
C ALA A 337 3.76 0.34 8.85
N LEU A 338 3.50 0.02 7.58
CA LEU A 338 2.16 0.08 6.99
C LEU A 338 1.23 -1.00 7.57
N ALA A 339 1.77 -2.08 8.15
CA ALA A 339 0.98 -3.18 8.71
C ALA A 339 0.20 -2.81 9.99
N ALA A 340 0.60 -1.75 10.71
CA ALA A 340 0.04 -1.43 12.02
C ALA A 340 0.29 0.04 12.41
N LEU A 341 -0.09 1.00 11.55
CA LEU A 341 0.22 2.44 11.74
C LEU A 341 -0.24 3.03 13.09
N ASP A 342 -1.22 2.42 13.74
CA ASP A 342 -1.76 2.79 15.05
C ASP A 342 -1.16 2.00 16.23
N ASP A 343 -0.39 0.95 15.99
CA ASP A 343 0.24 0.10 17.01
C ASP A 343 1.76 -0.01 16.85
N ARG A 344 2.47 0.89 17.54
CA ARG A 344 3.94 0.89 17.60
C ARG A 344 4.53 -0.39 18.19
N THR A 345 3.84 -1.05 19.12
CA THR A 345 4.33 -2.30 19.71
C THR A 345 4.33 -3.41 18.68
N GLU A 346 3.26 -3.48 17.87
CA GLU A 346 3.16 -4.45 16.79
C GLU A 346 4.17 -4.17 15.67
N ILE A 347 4.40 -2.91 15.28
CA ILE A 347 5.46 -2.56 14.33
C ILE A 347 6.83 -3.00 14.84
N ALA A 348 7.15 -2.74 16.10
CA ALA A 348 8.42 -3.17 16.69
C ALA A 348 8.56 -4.69 16.68
N ARG A 349 7.48 -5.43 17.01
CA ARG A 349 7.46 -6.89 16.96
C ARG A 349 7.69 -7.40 15.54
N LEU A 350 6.95 -6.88 14.55
CA LEU A 350 7.06 -7.26 13.15
C LEU A 350 8.45 -6.95 12.57
N ALA A 351 8.98 -5.74 12.80
CA ALA A 351 10.31 -5.36 12.36
C ALA A 351 11.38 -6.30 12.92
N ALA A 352 11.28 -6.66 14.21
CA ALA A 352 12.20 -7.59 14.83
C ALA A 352 12.09 -9.02 14.26
N SER A 353 10.87 -9.52 14.08
CA SER A 353 10.62 -10.84 13.50
C SER A 353 11.10 -10.95 12.05
N ILE A 354 10.77 -9.97 11.20
CA ILE A 354 11.15 -9.95 9.77
C ILE A 354 12.67 -9.81 9.61
N ALA A 355 13.33 -8.98 10.43
CA ALA A 355 14.79 -8.89 10.44
C ALA A 355 15.43 -10.23 10.78
N SER A 356 14.90 -10.90 11.82
CA SER A 356 15.42 -12.17 12.35
C SER A 356 15.30 -13.35 11.39
N LEU A 357 14.52 -13.26 10.31
CA LEU A 357 14.49 -14.27 9.25
C LEU A 357 15.85 -14.45 8.54
N THR A 358 16.71 -13.42 8.57
CA THR A 358 18.02 -13.46 7.87
C THR A 358 19.16 -12.81 8.66
N HIS A 359 18.85 -11.85 9.52
CA HIS A 359 19.82 -11.06 10.30
C HIS A 359 19.41 -11.04 11.77
N ALA A 360 19.64 -12.16 12.46
CA ALA A 360 19.31 -12.33 13.89
C ALA A 360 20.24 -11.54 14.84
N HIS A 361 21.28 -10.87 14.31
CA HIS A 361 22.20 -10.08 15.13
C HIS A 361 21.43 -8.97 15.89
N PRO A 362 21.64 -8.77 17.20
CA PRO A 362 20.87 -7.81 17.99
C PRO A 362 20.92 -6.38 17.48
N ASP A 363 22.06 -5.95 16.93
CA ASP A 363 22.16 -4.61 16.32
C ASP A 363 21.38 -4.54 15.00
N SER A 364 21.26 -5.62 14.22
CA SER A 364 20.42 -5.63 13.01
C SER A 364 18.94 -5.52 13.36
N VAL A 365 18.50 -6.26 14.37
CA VAL A 365 17.12 -6.22 14.90
C VAL A 365 16.80 -4.84 15.45
N ALA A 366 17.66 -4.27 16.29
CA ALA A 366 17.44 -2.94 16.86
C ALA A 366 17.39 -1.85 15.79
N ALA A 367 18.26 -1.90 14.78
CA ALA A 367 18.24 -0.95 13.67
C ALA A 367 16.88 -0.98 12.93
N CYS A 368 16.37 -2.17 12.62
CA CYS A 368 15.09 -2.32 11.93
C CYS A 368 13.92 -1.82 12.78
N VAL A 369 13.91 -2.09 14.09
CA VAL A 369 12.89 -1.58 15.01
C VAL A 369 12.89 -0.05 15.05
N LEU A 370 14.07 0.55 15.26
CA LEU A 370 14.22 2.01 15.31
C LEU A 370 13.78 2.67 14.01
N TRP A 371 14.17 2.11 12.86
CA TRP A 371 13.86 2.69 11.55
C TRP A 371 12.38 2.56 11.20
N SER A 372 11.76 1.39 11.40
CA SER A 372 10.33 1.19 11.16
C SER A 372 9.45 2.09 12.04
N LEU A 373 9.85 2.32 13.30
CA LEU A 373 9.13 3.23 14.20
C LEU A 373 9.33 4.70 13.84
N ALA A 374 10.48 5.08 13.28
CA ALA A 374 10.71 6.42 12.76
C ALA A 374 9.87 6.67 11.49
N ILE A 375 9.78 5.67 10.60
CA ILE A 375 8.90 5.69 9.42
C ILE A 375 7.44 5.87 9.84
N GLN A 376 6.96 5.07 10.80
CA GLN A 376 5.59 5.21 11.31
C GLN A 376 5.34 6.63 11.85
N GLN A 377 6.24 7.14 12.68
CA GLN A 377 6.09 8.48 13.25
C GLN A 377 6.08 9.56 12.15
N ALA A 378 6.91 9.43 11.12
CA ALA A 378 6.91 10.34 9.97
C ALA A 378 5.57 10.32 9.21
N ILE A 379 4.99 9.13 9.00
CA ILE A 379 3.69 8.94 8.36
C ILE A 379 2.58 9.63 9.17
N THR A 380 2.56 9.44 10.49
CA THR A 380 1.47 9.89 11.37
C THR A 380 1.61 11.30 11.95
N THR A 381 2.74 11.99 11.74
CA THR A 381 2.96 13.35 12.31
C THR A 381 2.24 14.43 11.50
N ASP A 382 1.36 15.22 12.11
CA ASP A 382 0.56 16.23 11.39
C ASP A 382 1.38 17.29 10.63
N GLY A 383 1.04 17.48 9.34
CA GLY A 383 1.41 18.64 8.51
C GLY A 383 2.84 18.67 7.90
N PRO A 384 3.02 19.02 6.60
CA PRO A 384 4.34 19.26 6.01
C PRO A 384 5.00 20.57 6.51
N ASP A 385 4.21 21.52 7.03
CA ASP A 385 4.67 22.85 7.42
C ASP A 385 5.37 22.91 8.79
N GLN A 386 5.31 21.83 9.57
CA GLN A 386 6.05 21.74 10.84
C GLN A 386 7.44 21.16 10.60
N ALA A 387 8.46 21.73 11.24
CA ALA A 387 9.77 21.10 11.27
C ALA A 387 9.64 19.69 11.85
N PHE A 388 10.18 18.69 11.14
CA PHE A 388 10.20 17.32 11.60
C PHE A 388 11.52 17.04 12.29
N ASP A 389 11.45 16.60 13.54
CA ASP A 389 12.63 16.25 14.33
C ASP A 389 13.02 14.79 14.05
N TRP A 390 13.89 14.62 13.06
CA TRP A 390 14.41 13.32 12.61
C TRP A 390 15.11 12.56 13.73
N GLU A 391 15.87 13.26 14.57
CA GLU A 391 16.59 12.67 15.69
C GLU A 391 15.60 12.12 16.72
N THR A 392 14.64 12.94 17.15
CA THR A 392 13.62 12.52 18.11
C THR A 392 12.78 11.37 17.57
N ALA A 393 12.41 11.38 16.27
CA ALA A 393 11.64 10.29 15.66
C ALA A 393 12.34 8.93 15.78
N VAL A 394 13.66 8.90 15.57
CA VAL A 394 14.48 7.69 15.75
C VAL A 394 14.65 7.35 17.23
N ARG A 395 14.97 8.34 18.09
CA ARG A 395 15.19 8.11 19.54
C ARG A 395 13.94 7.60 20.26
N ASN A 396 12.75 7.99 19.82
CA ASN A 396 11.49 7.49 20.38
C ASN A 396 11.35 5.96 20.24
N GLY A 397 12.03 5.33 19.29
CA GLY A 397 12.04 3.87 19.17
C GLY A 397 12.88 3.14 20.24
N LEU A 398 13.75 3.84 20.99
CA LEU A 398 14.63 3.22 22.00
C LEU A 398 13.85 2.52 23.11
N GLU A 399 12.59 2.91 23.38
CA GLU A 399 11.75 2.21 24.36
C GLU A 399 11.46 0.76 23.97
N HIS A 400 11.45 0.45 22.67
CA HIS A 400 11.25 -0.89 22.11
C HIS A 400 12.55 -1.67 21.88
N VAL A 401 13.70 -1.05 22.11
CA VAL A 401 15.01 -1.72 22.09
C VAL A 401 15.29 -2.33 23.47
N PRO A 402 15.89 -3.55 23.56
CA PRO A 402 16.28 -4.15 24.84
C PRO A 402 17.10 -3.22 25.73
N GLU A 403 16.82 -3.21 27.02
CA GLU A 403 17.36 -2.23 27.98
C GLU A 403 18.91 -2.17 27.97
N ASP A 404 19.57 -3.32 27.85
CA ASP A 404 21.03 -3.46 27.80
C ASP A 404 21.67 -2.89 26.52
N ARG A 405 20.86 -2.60 25.50
CA ARG A 405 21.27 -2.04 24.20
C ARG A 405 20.93 -0.57 24.04
N ARG A 406 19.99 -0.03 24.84
CA ARG A 406 19.49 1.35 24.69
C ARG A 406 20.58 2.40 24.72
N GLN A 407 21.50 2.33 25.69
CA GLN A 407 22.59 3.30 25.79
C GLN A 407 23.50 3.27 24.55
N ARG A 408 23.87 2.07 24.08
CA ARG A 408 24.70 1.91 22.88
C ARG A 408 24.02 2.54 21.65
N TRP A 409 22.72 2.29 21.46
CA TRP A 409 21.98 2.86 20.33
C TRP A 409 21.78 4.37 20.46
N ASP A 410 21.60 4.89 21.67
CA ASP A 410 21.56 6.33 21.93
C ASP A 410 22.87 7.04 21.53
N GLU A 411 24.01 6.41 21.80
CA GLU A 411 25.35 6.86 21.38
C GLU A 411 25.53 6.80 19.85
N ILE A 412 25.09 5.70 19.21
CA ILE A 412 25.12 5.52 17.74
C ILE A 412 24.30 6.61 17.03
N ILE A 413 23.08 6.89 17.53
CA ILE A 413 22.22 7.95 17.00
C ILE A 413 22.90 9.31 17.16
N THR A 414 23.50 9.58 18.32
CA THR A 414 24.24 10.83 18.56
C THR A 414 25.38 11.02 17.57
N GLU A 415 26.13 9.95 17.28
CA GLU A 415 27.20 10.00 16.30
C GLU A 415 26.67 10.29 14.89
N ALA A 416 25.57 9.64 14.47
CA ALA A 416 24.93 9.90 13.17
C ALA A 416 24.47 11.35 13.01
N VAL A 417 23.87 11.93 14.05
CA VAL A 417 23.34 13.29 14.07
C VAL A 417 24.47 14.32 13.98
N THR A 418 25.60 14.07 14.66
CA THR A 418 26.70 15.04 14.80
C THR A 418 27.81 14.87 13.76
N GLY A 419 27.96 13.67 13.22
CA GLY A 419 28.95 13.32 12.21
C GLY A 419 28.49 13.70 10.80
N PRO A 420 29.40 14.13 9.90
CA PRO A 420 29.08 14.35 8.50
C PRO A 420 28.85 13.01 7.77
N PRO A 421 28.01 12.97 6.71
CA PRO A 421 27.61 11.71 6.08
C PRO A 421 28.78 10.82 5.60
N GLY A 422 29.82 11.44 5.02
CA GLY A 422 31.01 10.73 4.54
C GLY A 422 31.87 10.06 5.63
N MET A 423 31.61 10.31 6.92
CA MET A 423 32.24 9.61 8.03
C MET A 423 31.84 8.13 8.08
N PHE A 424 30.65 7.80 7.60
CA PHE A 424 30.04 6.47 7.70
C PHE A 424 30.31 5.61 6.47
N ASN A 425 31.55 5.67 5.96
CA ASN A 425 32.06 4.81 4.88
C ASN A 425 33.25 3.99 5.42
N PRO A 426 33.24 2.64 5.30
CA PRO A 426 32.26 1.82 4.58
C PRO A 426 30.95 1.57 5.35
N ASN A 427 29.86 1.40 4.60
CA ASN A 427 28.46 1.34 5.06
C ASN A 427 27.78 -0.02 4.80
N GLY A 428 28.54 -1.08 4.51
CA GLY A 428 27.97 -2.45 4.38
C GLY A 428 27.60 -3.12 5.71
N TRP A 429 27.83 -2.45 6.84
CA TRP A 429 27.48 -2.93 8.19
C TRP A 429 26.28 -2.17 8.71
N VAL A 430 25.36 -2.86 9.40
CA VAL A 430 24.02 -2.31 9.71
C VAL A 430 24.05 -0.99 10.47
N ILE A 431 24.97 -0.81 11.42
CA ILE A 431 25.08 0.45 12.17
C ILE A 431 25.66 1.55 11.28
N THR A 432 26.68 1.30 10.47
CA THR A 432 27.22 2.36 9.60
C THR A 432 26.25 2.71 8.47
N ALA A 433 25.48 1.76 7.94
CA ALA A 433 24.38 2.03 7.01
C ALA A 433 23.30 2.93 7.63
N PHE A 434 22.86 2.59 8.85
CA PHE A 434 21.91 3.39 9.63
C PHE A 434 22.43 4.82 9.87
N GLN A 435 23.69 4.94 10.31
CA GLN A 435 24.31 6.23 10.58
C GLN A 435 24.49 7.05 9.31
N ALA A 436 24.90 6.41 8.20
CA ALA A 436 25.03 7.05 6.89
C ALA A 436 23.69 7.63 6.41
N ALA A 437 22.61 6.85 6.48
CA ALA A 437 21.27 7.29 6.08
C ALA A 437 20.76 8.43 6.97
N LEU A 438 20.84 8.28 8.29
CA LEU A 438 20.37 9.32 9.23
C LEU A 438 21.20 10.60 9.12
N SER A 439 22.52 10.47 8.98
CA SER A 439 23.41 11.61 8.79
C SER A 439 23.13 12.34 7.47
N ALA A 440 22.88 11.61 6.37
CA ALA A 440 22.50 12.20 5.08
C ALA A 440 21.22 13.03 5.20
N ILE A 441 20.20 12.51 5.89
CA ILE A 441 18.94 13.22 6.13
C ILE A 441 19.17 14.47 6.99
N ILE A 442 19.87 14.35 8.12
CA ILE A 442 19.98 15.47 9.08
C ILE A 442 20.91 16.58 8.58
N ASN A 443 22.01 16.22 7.91
CA ASN A 443 23.00 17.20 7.43
C ASN A 443 22.62 17.84 6.10
N THR A 444 21.56 17.36 5.44
CA THR A 444 21.01 18.01 4.26
C THR A 444 20.04 19.11 4.69
N PRO A 445 20.24 20.38 4.29
CA PRO A 445 19.31 21.45 4.65
C PRO A 445 17.94 21.25 4.01
N VAL A 446 16.87 21.52 4.76
CA VAL A 446 15.51 21.61 4.22
C VAL A 446 15.35 22.95 3.49
N PRO A 447 15.06 22.96 2.17
CA PRO A 447 14.89 24.21 1.43
C PRO A 447 13.69 25.03 1.92
N ALA A 448 13.83 26.35 2.00
CA ALA A 448 12.77 27.23 2.53
C ALA A 448 11.60 27.43 1.56
N GLU A 449 11.86 27.41 0.25
CA GLU A 449 10.84 27.66 -0.78
C GLU A 449 10.05 26.39 -1.12
N GLN A 450 10.75 25.25 -1.24
CA GLN A 450 10.16 23.95 -1.53
C GLN A 450 10.73 22.90 -0.58
N PRO A 451 10.21 22.79 0.65
CA PRO A 451 10.74 21.88 1.68
C PRO A 451 10.82 20.42 1.25
N SER A 452 9.92 19.96 0.38
CA SER A 452 9.91 18.60 -0.16
C SER A 452 11.14 18.25 -1.00
N ASP A 453 11.84 19.24 -1.57
CA ASP A 453 13.09 19.03 -2.32
C ASP A 453 14.19 18.44 -1.43
N HIS A 454 14.04 18.52 -0.10
CA HIS A 454 14.87 17.82 0.87
C HIS A 454 14.97 16.31 0.59
N LEU A 455 13.89 15.68 0.10
CA LEU A 455 13.92 14.26 -0.28
C LEU A 455 14.97 14.01 -1.37
N ARG A 456 14.92 14.77 -2.46
CA ARG A 456 15.86 14.65 -3.57
C ARG A 456 17.28 14.94 -3.11
N ASP A 457 17.47 16.06 -2.41
CA ASP A 457 18.80 16.52 -2.01
C ASP A 457 19.47 15.54 -1.03
N ALA A 458 18.71 14.99 -0.09
CA ALA A 458 19.23 14.04 0.89
C ALA A 458 19.52 12.67 0.27
N LEU A 459 18.72 12.22 -0.71
CA LEU A 459 19.02 11.00 -1.48
C LEU A 459 20.30 11.17 -2.32
N VAL A 460 20.49 12.33 -2.94
CA VAL A 460 21.75 12.66 -3.63
C VAL A 460 22.93 12.67 -2.65
N ALA A 461 22.74 13.21 -1.44
CA ALA A 461 23.75 13.19 -0.39
C ALA A 461 24.08 11.76 0.07
N ALA A 462 23.07 10.89 0.22
CA ALA A 462 23.25 9.48 0.55
C ALA A 462 24.09 8.74 -0.49
N VAL A 463 23.77 8.88 -1.78
CA VAL A 463 24.57 8.28 -2.88
C VAL A 463 26.01 8.81 -2.89
N ARG A 464 26.24 10.07 -2.51
CA ARG A 464 27.58 10.68 -2.43
C ARG A 464 28.43 10.15 -1.29
N ILE A 465 27.87 9.44 -0.31
CA ILE A 465 28.66 8.77 0.73
C ILE A 465 29.54 7.67 0.12
N GLY A 466 29.08 7.07 -0.99
CA GLY A 466 29.78 6.02 -1.70
C GLY A 466 29.68 4.66 -1.01
N HIS A 467 30.43 3.69 -1.55
CA HIS A 467 30.40 2.27 -1.15
C HIS A 467 29.02 1.65 -1.37
N ASP A 468 28.19 1.43 -0.36
CA ASP A 468 26.89 0.76 -0.44
C ASP A 468 25.77 1.80 -0.70
N THR A 469 25.72 2.30 -1.94
CA THR A 469 25.01 3.54 -2.28
C THR A 469 23.51 3.37 -2.48
N ASP A 470 23.08 2.27 -3.09
CA ASP A 470 21.69 1.84 -3.17
C ASP A 470 21.12 1.60 -1.78
N THR A 471 21.79 0.83 -0.92
CA THR A 471 21.28 0.54 0.43
C THR A 471 21.08 1.78 1.27
N VAL A 472 22.11 2.64 1.35
CA VAL A 472 21.99 3.86 2.16
C VAL A 472 20.93 4.80 1.61
N ALA A 473 20.78 4.89 0.28
CA ALA A 473 19.75 5.69 -0.34
C ALA A 473 18.34 5.08 -0.16
N ALA A 474 18.18 3.76 -0.21
CA ALA A 474 16.91 3.08 0.05
C ALA A 474 16.43 3.30 1.49
N ILE A 475 17.32 3.10 2.47
CA ILE A 475 17.07 3.34 3.89
C ILE A 475 16.66 4.80 4.13
N ALA A 476 17.42 5.75 3.57
CA ALA A 476 17.10 7.18 3.70
C ALA A 476 15.77 7.53 3.01
N GLY A 477 15.56 6.99 1.81
CA GLY A 477 14.39 7.20 0.96
C GLY A 477 13.10 6.76 1.63
N ALA A 478 13.11 5.65 2.36
CA ALA A 478 11.96 5.19 3.12
C ALA A 478 11.51 6.23 4.16
N LEU A 479 12.43 6.79 4.95
CA LEU A 479 12.10 7.79 5.97
C LEU A 479 11.78 9.16 5.39
N LEU A 480 12.49 9.59 4.34
CA LEU A 480 12.23 10.85 3.64
C LEU A 480 10.86 10.82 2.96
N GLY A 481 10.53 9.73 2.27
CA GLY A 481 9.23 9.54 1.63
C GLY A 481 8.09 9.45 2.65
N ALA A 482 8.31 8.78 3.78
CA ALA A 482 7.38 8.76 4.92
C ALA A 482 7.10 10.16 5.49
N ARG A 483 8.05 11.09 5.38
CA ARG A 483 7.86 12.48 5.84
C ARG A 483 7.16 13.35 4.79
N TRP A 484 7.68 13.31 3.56
CA TRP A 484 7.35 14.28 2.52
C TRP A 484 6.21 13.84 1.60
N GLY A 485 5.90 12.54 1.55
CA GLY A 485 4.84 12.02 0.71
C GLY A 485 5.31 11.54 -0.65
N ALA A 486 4.46 10.75 -1.32
CA ALA A 486 4.69 10.29 -2.68
C ALA A 486 4.81 11.46 -3.67
N GLY A 487 4.02 12.53 -3.47
CA GLY A 487 4.08 13.74 -4.29
C GLY A 487 5.40 14.53 -4.19
N ALA A 488 6.29 14.20 -3.25
CA ALA A 488 7.62 14.81 -3.15
C ALA A 488 8.68 14.10 -4.00
N ILE A 489 8.39 12.89 -4.50
CA ILE A 489 9.30 12.14 -5.35
C ILE A 489 9.28 12.79 -6.74
N PRO A 490 10.43 13.15 -7.32
CA PRO A 490 10.48 13.73 -8.66
C PRO A 490 9.74 12.85 -9.68
N ASP A 491 8.86 13.44 -10.51
CA ASP A 491 8.10 12.71 -11.54
C ASP A 491 9.03 11.90 -12.46
N GLU A 492 10.20 12.46 -12.79
CA GLU A 492 11.23 11.80 -13.58
C GLU A 492 11.79 10.54 -12.93
N TRP A 493 11.80 10.45 -11.60
CA TRP A 493 12.21 9.25 -10.87
C TRP A 493 11.07 8.25 -10.79
N ASN A 494 9.89 8.71 -10.37
CA ASN A 494 8.71 7.85 -10.20
C ASN A 494 8.31 7.14 -11.51
N THR A 495 8.48 7.80 -12.66
CA THR A 495 8.19 7.22 -13.98
C THR A 495 9.27 6.27 -14.50
N LEU A 496 10.48 6.33 -13.95
CA LEU A 496 11.60 5.46 -14.34
C LEU A 496 11.74 4.23 -13.46
N ILE A 497 11.32 4.29 -12.19
CA ILE A 497 11.53 3.17 -11.27
C ILE A 497 10.77 1.92 -11.69
N HIS A 498 11.50 0.82 -11.81
CA HIS A 498 10.97 -0.51 -12.13
C HIS A 498 11.93 -1.60 -11.66
N GLY A 499 11.47 -2.83 -11.58
CA GLY A 499 12.32 -3.96 -11.25
C GLY A 499 11.52 -5.24 -11.12
N ASP A 500 12.22 -6.35 -11.10
CA ASP A 500 11.60 -7.67 -11.06
C ASP A 500 11.13 -8.02 -9.65
N ARG A 501 9.91 -8.54 -9.49
CA ARG A 501 9.48 -9.16 -8.22
C ARG A 501 10.22 -10.46 -7.96
N LEU A 502 10.23 -11.30 -9.00
CA LEU A 502 11.05 -12.49 -9.15
C LEU A 502 11.81 -12.33 -10.46
N ARG A 503 13.04 -12.82 -10.54
CA ARG A 503 13.82 -12.73 -11.78
C ARG A 503 13.03 -13.23 -13.00
N ASP A 504 13.08 -12.46 -14.08
CA ASP A 504 12.38 -12.71 -15.35
C ASP A 504 10.84 -12.67 -15.26
N SER A 505 10.28 -12.10 -14.17
CA SER A 505 8.85 -11.79 -14.07
C SER A 505 8.51 -10.46 -14.76
N GLU A 506 7.21 -10.13 -14.88
CA GLU A 506 6.82 -8.80 -15.34
C GLU A 506 7.34 -7.74 -14.36
N PRO A 507 7.96 -6.64 -14.85
CA PRO A 507 8.51 -5.61 -13.98
C PRO A 507 7.42 -4.95 -13.13
N VAL A 508 7.68 -4.87 -11.83
CA VAL A 508 6.89 -4.08 -10.88
C VAL A 508 7.29 -2.62 -11.04
N THR A 509 6.31 -1.78 -11.36
CA THR A 509 6.51 -0.34 -11.62
C THR A 509 6.24 0.50 -10.37
N GLY A 510 6.65 1.78 -10.39
CA GLY A 510 6.24 2.75 -9.36
C GLY A 510 4.72 2.80 -9.14
N THR A 511 3.91 2.70 -10.20
CA THR A 511 2.45 2.65 -10.09
C THR A 511 1.95 1.41 -9.34
N GLU A 512 2.54 0.25 -9.57
CA GLU A 512 2.16 -0.97 -8.86
C GLU A 512 2.58 -0.92 -7.38
N LEU A 513 3.77 -0.38 -7.09
CA LEU A 513 4.22 -0.14 -5.71
C LEU A 513 3.27 0.80 -4.97
N GLU A 514 2.80 1.87 -5.63
CA GLU A 514 1.80 2.77 -5.08
C GLU A 514 0.49 2.04 -4.74
N GLN A 515 -0.01 1.22 -5.67
CA GLN A 515 -1.23 0.43 -5.44
C GLN A 515 -1.08 -0.56 -4.29
N LEU A 516 0.06 -1.24 -4.19
CA LEU A 516 0.36 -2.15 -3.08
C LEU A 516 0.42 -1.41 -1.74
N ALA A 517 1.09 -0.26 -1.67
CA ALA A 517 1.15 0.56 -0.46
C ALA A 517 -0.23 1.09 -0.05
N ARG A 518 -1.05 1.52 -1.02
CA ARG A 518 -2.45 1.92 -0.76
C ARG A 518 -3.29 0.76 -0.23
N ARG A 519 -3.13 -0.45 -0.78
CA ARG A 519 -3.82 -1.65 -0.26
C ARG A 519 -3.37 -1.98 1.16
N ALA A 520 -2.07 -1.99 1.43
CA ALA A 520 -1.49 -2.26 2.74
C ALA A 520 -2.05 -1.36 3.85
N VAL A 521 -2.32 -0.10 3.54
CA VAL A 521 -2.80 0.90 4.51
C VAL A 521 -4.32 0.84 4.72
N ASN A 522 -5.07 0.31 3.74
CA ASN A 522 -6.53 0.24 3.75
C ASN A 522 -7.09 -1.16 4.03
N ALA A 523 -6.20 -2.17 4.13
CA ALA A 523 -6.53 -3.55 4.46
C ALA A 523 -6.64 -3.72 5.98
#